data_AF-A0AA38CM63-F1
#
_entry.id   AF-A0AA38CM63-F1
#
_cell.length_a   1.000
_cell.length_b   1.000
_cell.length_c   1.000
_cell.angle_alpha   90.00
_cell.angle_beta   90.00
_cell.angle_gamma   90.00
#
_symmetry.space_group_name_H-M   'P 1'
#
loop_
_entity.id
_entity.type
_entity.pdbx_description
1 polymer ?
#
loop_
_entity_poly.entity_id
_entity_poly.type
_entity_poly.pdbx_seq_one_letter_code
_entity_poly.pdbx_strand_id
1 'polypeptide(L)'
;KEDGWILTLTCIAKMSAEAQLKVIKEYSPYNEYTIGSKFASFGENGTGTQIYIYNLARWGSDYSLAWDEKSDEERNFKKKRDIWIRSRRVRTRQGQISQEVPLDYSLHAYLEVVFPQSTNENICTRDN
;
A
#
# COMPACT_ATOMS: atom_id res chain seq x y z
N LYS A 1 -26.65 38.89 11.36
CA LYS A 1 -25.24 39.34 11.15
C LYS A 1 -24.27 38.16 11.14
N GLU A 2 -24.54 37.11 11.93
CA GLU A 2 -23.74 35.88 11.99
C GLU A 2 -23.82 35.04 10.69
N ASP A 3 -24.97 35.03 10.03
CA ASP A 3 -25.19 34.26 8.79
C ASP A 3 -24.28 34.66 7.63
N GLY A 4 -23.93 35.95 7.53
CA GLY A 4 -23.05 36.46 6.48
C GLY A 4 -21.62 35.91 6.58
N TRP A 5 -21.10 35.75 7.79
CA TRP A 5 -19.76 35.21 8.02
C TRP A 5 -19.70 33.70 7.75
N ILE A 6 -20.74 32.95 8.16
CA ILE A 6 -20.85 31.51 7.88
C ILE A 6 -20.88 31.23 6.37
N LEU A 7 -21.61 32.05 5.60
CA LEU A 7 -21.64 31.94 4.14
C LEU A 7 -20.28 32.22 3.50
N THR A 8 -19.55 33.24 3.98
CA THR A 8 -18.21 33.53 3.45
C THR A 8 -17.20 32.42 3.74
N LEU A 9 -17.24 31.83 4.95
CA LEU A 9 -16.33 30.75 5.34
C LEU A 9 -16.58 29.47 4.54
N THR A 10 -17.85 29.10 4.32
CA THR A 10 -18.21 27.92 3.52
C THR A 10 -17.82 28.08 2.04
N CYS A 11 -18.00 29.28 1.47
CA CYS A 11 -17.51 29.60 0.13
C CYS A 11 -15.98 29.44 0.03
N ILE A 12 -15.22 29.98 0.98
CA ILE A 12 -13.76 29.88 0.99
C ILE A 12 -13.31 28.42 1.11
N ALA A 13 -13.93 27.64 2.01
CA ALA A 13 -13.62 26.22 2.18
C ALA A 13 -13.88 25.43 0.88
N LYS A 14 -15.00 25.70 0.20
CA LYS A 14 -15.34 25.09 -1.08
C LYS A 14 -14.31 25.42 -2.16
N MET A 15 -13.97 26.70 -2.33
CA MET A 15 -12.96 27.14 -3.30
C MET A 15 -11.59 26.49 -3.04
N SER A 16 -11.19 26.39 -1.77
CA SER A 16 -9.96 25.71 -1.38
C SER A 16 -9.98 24.23 -1.73
N ALA A 17 -11.09 23.53 -1.46
CA ALA A 17 -11.24 22.11 -1.79
C ALA A 17 -11.20 21.86 -3.30
N GLU A 18 -11.84 22.71 -4.09
CA GLU A 18 -11.81 22.64 -5.56
C GLU A 18 -10.40 22.84 -6.12
N ALA A 19 -9.65 23.82 -5.58
CA ALA A 19 -8.27 24.05 -5.97
C ALA A 19 -7.35 22.86 -5.63
N GLN A 20 -7.49 22.28 -4.44
CA GLN A 20 -6.73 21.09 -4.03
C GLN A 20 -7.06 19.87 -4.89
N LEU A 21 -8.35 19.65 -5.17
CA LEU A 21 -8.78 18.56 -6.03
C LEU A 21 -8.22 18.70 -7.45
N LYS A 22 -8.11 19.93 -7.97
CA LYS A 22 -7.47 20.19 -9.26
C LYS A 22 -6.00 19.77 -9.25
N VAL A 23 -5.24 20.16 -8.22
CA VAL A 23 -3.83 19.78 -8.07
C VAL A 23 -3.68 18.26 -7.96
N ILE A 24 -4.52 17.58 -7.19
CA ILE A 24 -4.51 16.11 -7.08
C ILE A 24 -4.72 15.49 -8.47
N LYS A 25 -5.70 15.96 -9.24
CA LYS A 25 -5.96 15.42 -10.59
C LYS A 25 -4.82 15.66 -11.57
N GLU A 26 -4.10 16.78 -11.42
CA GLU A 26 -3.02 17.16 -12.32
C GLU A 26 -1.72 16.38 -12.06
N TYR A 27 -1.40 16.14 -10.78
CA TYR A 27 -0.09 15.58 -10.38
C TYR A 27 -0.14 14.16 -9.83
N SER A 28 -1.32 13.57 -9.67
CA SER A 28 -1.50 12.19 -9.21
C SER A 28 -2.18 11.33 -10.28
N PRO A 29 -2.12 10.00 -10.19
CA PRO A 29 -2.76 9.11 -11.15
C PRO A 29 -4.30 9.05 -11.01
N TYR A 30 -4.91 9.94 -10.22
CA TYR A 30 -6.31 9.89 -9.88
C TYR A 30 -7.16 10.91 -10.64
N ASN A 31 -8.29 10.44 -11.16
CA ASN A 31 -9.41 11.26 -11.63
C ASN A 31 -10.62 11.14 -10.68
N GLU A 32 -11.68 11.91 -10.97
CA GLU A 32 -12.91 11.99 -10.15
C GLU A 32 -13.49 10.62 -9.79
N TYR A 33 -13.58 9.71 -10.77
CA TYR A 33 -14.16 8.38 -10.59
C TYR A 33 -13.26 7.45 -9.77
N THR A 34 -11.94 7.58 -9.94
CA THR A 34 -10.97 6.73 -9.22
C THR A 34 -10.81 7.10 -7.75
N ILE A 35 -10.98 8.38 -7.39
CA ILE A 35 -10.90 8.83 -6.00
C ILE A 35 -12.06 8.24 -5.19
N GLY A 36 -13.29 8.34 -5.71
CA GLY A 36 -14.48 7.80 -5.05
C GLY A 36 -14.37 6.29 -4.80
N SER A 37 -13.84 5.53 -5.76
CA SER A 37 -13.65 4.08 -5.58
C SER A 37 -12.62 3.72 -4.50
N LYS A 38 -11.64 4.58 -4.22
CA LYS A 38 -10.71 4.37 -3.10
C LYS A 38 -11.42 4.51 -1.77
N PHE A 39 -12.25 5.53 -1.61
CA PHE A 39 -13.02 5.72 -0.38
C PHE A 39 -14.06 4.61 -0.14
N ALA A 40 -14.68 4.10 -1.21
CA ALA A 40 -15.64 3.00 -1.11
C ALA A 40 -15.05 1.72 -0.48
N SER A 41 -13.73 1.53 -0.54
CA SER A 41 -13.09 0.32 -0.02
C SER A 41 -13.03 0.24 1.51
N PHE A 42 -13.31 1.32 2.25
CA PHE A 42 -13.46 1.25 3.71
C PHE A 42 -14.80 0.61 4.14
N GLY A 43 -15.77 0.45 3.23
CA GLY A 43 -17.13 0.01 3.59
C GLY A 43 -17.95 1.11 4.26
N GLU A 44 -19.23 0.86 4.50
CA GLU A 44 -20.23 1.89 4.88
C GLU A 44 -19.86 2.66 6.17
N ASN A 45 -19.21 2.00 7.13
CA ASN A 45 -18.80 2.58 8.42
C ASN A 45 -17.30 2.43 8.72
N GLY A 46 -16.48 2.12 7.71
CA GLY A 46 -15.07 1.88 7.95
C GLY A 46 -14.29 3.17 8.19
N THR A 47 -13.51 3.17 9.26
CA THR A 47 -12.46 4.17 9.48
C THR A 47 -11.11 3.54 9.18
N GLY A 48 -10.21 4.30 8.56
CA GLY A 48 -8.90 3.80 8.22
C GLY A 48 -8.10 4.79 7.41
N THR A 49 -6.88 4.39 7.06
CA THR A 49 -5.98 5.18 6.23
C THR A 49 -5.45 4.31 5.10
N GLN A 50 -5.45 4.86 3.89
CA GLN A 50 -4.85 4.22 2.73
C GLN A 50 -3.75 5.10 2.17
N ILE A 51 -2.58 4.49 1.97
CA ILE A 51 -1.40 5.15 1.45
C ILE A 51 -1.12 4.56 0.07
N TYR A 52 -1.03 5.44 -0.91
CA TYR A 52 -0.75 5.08 -2.29
C TYR A 52 0.61 5.65 -2.69
N ILE A 53 1.52 4.76 -3.10
CA ILE A 53 2.88 5.11 -3.53
C ILE A 53 2.97 4.79 -5.02
N TYR A 54 3.33 5.80 -5.81
CA TYR A 54 3.52 5.71 -7.26
C TYR A 54 4.88 6.34 -7.63
N ASN A 55 5.26 6.26 -8.90
CA ASN A 55 6.58 6.64 -9.38
C ASN A 55 7.71 5.89 -8.65
N LEU A 56 7.55 4.57 -8.52
CA LEU A 56 8.49 3.71 -7.81
C LEU A 56 9.89 3.77 -8.43
N ALA A 57 10.91 3.64 -7.58
CA ALA A 57 12.30 3.65 -8.00
C ALA A 57 12.59 2.54 -9.03
N ARG A 58 13.30 2.91 -10.10
CA ARG A 58 13.71 2.01 -11.17
C ARG A 58 15.22 1.80 -11.14
N TRP A 59 15.63 0.59 -11.48
CA TRP A 59 17.01 0.20 -11.74
C TRP A 59 17.11 -0.30 -13.19
N GLY A 60 17.62 0.56 -14.08
CA GLY A 60 17.60 0.30 -15.52
C GLY A 60 16.18 0.34 -16.10
N SER A 61 15.81 -0.66 -16.89
CA SER A 61 14.47 -0.82 -17.48
C SER A 61 13.38 -1.19 -16.47
N ASP A 62 13.75 -1.55 -15.24
CA ASP A 62 12.90 -2.30 -14.34
C ASP A 62 12.74 -1.65 -12.98
N TYR A 63 11.69 -1.99 -12.23
CA TYR A 63 11.53 -1.52 -10.86
C TYR A 63 12.54 -2.19 -9.92
N SER A 64 13.04 -1.43 -8.93
CA SER A 64 13.94 -1.94 -7.90
C SER A 64 13.28 -2.99 -7.00
N LEU A 65 11.95 -2.92 -6.87
CA LEU A 65 11.11 -3.92 -6.24
C LEU A 65 10.48 -4.82 -7.31
N ALA A 66 10.25 -6.07 -6.95
CA ALA A 66 9.50 -7.03 -7.73
C ALA A 66 8.42 -7.67 -6.86
N TRP A 67 7.34 -8.09 -7.49
CA TRP A 67 6.16 -8.67 -6.86
C TRP A 67 5.54 -9.66 -7.85
N ASP A 68 4.83 -10.65 -7.34
CA ASP A 68 4.10 -11.58 -8.20
C ASP A 68 3.00 -10.81 -8.98
N GLU A 69 3.02 -10.92 -10.31
CA GLU A 69 1.91 -10.43 -11.13
C GLU A 69 0.67 -11.29 -10.88
N LYS A 70 -0.51 -10.66 -10.91
CA LYS A 70 -1.77 -11.40 -10.86
C LYS A 70 -1.96 -12.11 -12.20
N SER A 71 -1.46 -13.33 -12.34
CA SER A 71 -1.93 -14.21 -13.41
C SER A 71 -3.28 -14.79 -13.00
N ASP A 72 -4.31 -14.59 -13.83
CA ASP A 72 -5.66 -15.11 -13.58
C ASP A 72 -5.71 -16.66 -13.62
N GLU A 73 -4.66 -17.29 -14.13
CA GLU A 73 -4.54 -18.74 -14.34
C GLU A 73 -3.90 -19.50 -13.17
N GLU A 74 -3.21 -18.84 -12.23
CA GLU A 74 -2.61 -19.49 -11.05
C GLU A 74 -3.51 -19.40 -9.82
N ARG A 75 -4.81 -19.68 -9.99
CA ARG A 75 -5.75 -19.90 -8.88
C ARG A 75 -5.48 -21.19 -8.09
N ASN A 76 -4.42 -21.92 -8.46
CA ASN A 76 -4.00 -23.18 -7.88
C ASN A 76 -2.76 -23.02 -6.98
N PHE A 77 -3.03 -23.09 -5.68
CA PHE A 77 -2.14 -23.48 -4.59
C PHE A 77 -0.91 -22.62 -4.22
N LYS A 78 -1.01 -22.01 -3.02
CA LYS A 78 0.09 -21.82 -2.05
C LYS A 78 1.29 -20.92 -2.45
N LYS A 79 1.25 -20.15 -3.52
CA LYS A 79 2.31 -19.14 -3.74
C LYS A 79 2.11 -17.99 -2.74
N LYS A 80 2.96 -17.93 -1.70
CA LYS A 80 3.02 -16.80 -0.76
C LYS A 80 3.35 -15.54 -1.59
N ARG A 81 2.39 -14.63 -1.72
CA ARG A 81 2.61 -13.33 -2.37
C ARG A 81 3.65 -12.57 -1.57
N ASP A 82 4.70 -12.13 -2.24
CA ASP A 82 5.79 -11.39 -1.61
C ASP A 82 6.18 -10.17 -2.44
N ILE A 83 6.81 -9.20 -1.79
CA ILE A 83 7.50 -8.08 -2.42
C ILE A 83 8.97 -8.26 -2.10
N TRP A 84 9.82 -8.35 -3.13
CA TRP A 84 11.24 -8.55 -2.94
C TRP A 84 12.10 -7.50 -3.64
N ILE A 85 13.30 -7.30 -3.08
CA ILE A 85 14.33 -6.45 -3.69
C ILE A 85 14.93 -7.21 -4.89
N ARG A 86 14.77 -6.66 -6.10
CA ARG A 86 15.20 -7.32 -7.34
C ARG A 86 16.70 -7.61 -7.38
N SER A 87 17.50 -6.73 -6.79
CA SER A 87 18.96 -6.87 -6.82
C SER A 87 19.49 -8.13 -6.12
N ARG A 88 18.70 -8.71 -5.18
CA ARG A 88 19.06 -9.86 -4.32
C ARG A 88 20.50 -9.80 -3.79
N ARG A 89 21.02 -8.58 -3.56
CA ARG A 89 22.41 -8.40 -3.13
C ARG A 89 22.58 -9.01 -1.75
N VAL A 90 23.36 -10.08 -1.71
CA VAL A 90 23.79 -10.74 -0.48
C VAL A 90 24.62 -9.76 0.33
N ARG A 91 24.19 -9.46 1.55
CA ARG A 91 25.04 -8.79 2.54
C ARG A 91 25.86 -9.88 3.24
N THR A 92 27.18 -9.73 3.19
CA THR A 92 28.07 -10.57 3.99
C THR A 92 28.12 -10.01 5.41
N ARG A 93 27.76 -10.84 6.39
CA ARG A 93 27.89 -10.52 7.81
C ARG A 93 28.89 -11.49 8.43
N GLN A 94 29.71 -10.99 9.36
CA GLN A 94 30.66 -11.83 10.07
C GLN A 94 29.89 -12.87 10.90
N GLY A 95 30.16 -14.16 10.67
CA GLY A 95 29.45 -15.28 11.30
C GLY A 95 28.25 -15.84 10.50
N GLN A 96 27.98 -15.33 9.30
CA GLN A 96 26.90 -15.82 8.45
C GLN A 96 27.33 -17.08 7.68
N ILE A 97 26.56 -18.18 7.82
CA ILE A 97 26.84 -19.48 7.18
C ILE A 97 26.18 -19.56 5.79
N SER A 98 24.98 -18.99 5.63
CA SER A 98 24.24 -18.97 4.36
C SER A 98 24.62 -17.77 3.50
N GLN A 99 24.80 -17.98 2.19
CA GLN A 99 24.95 -16.89 1.24
C GLN A 99 23.64 -16.17 0.96
N GLU A 100 22.49 -16.83 1.11
CA GLU A 100 21.20 -16.18 0.92
C GLU A 100 20.44 -16.12 2.25
N VAL A 101 20.11 -14.89 2.67
CA VAL A 101 19.33 -14.63 3.87
C VAL A 101 18.02 -13.97 3.44
N PRO A 102 16.87 -14.66 3.51
CA PRO A 102 15.58 -14.13 3.08
C PRO A 102 15.24 -12.76 3.66
N LEU A 103 15.63 -12.50 4.91
CA LEU A 103 15.46 -11.22 5.58
C LEU A 103 16.08 -10.03 4.83
N ASP A 104 17.14 -10.24 4.04
CA ASP A 104 17.82 -9.16 3.32
C ASP A 104 17.08 -8.73 2.03
N TYR A 105 16.10 -9.51 1.55
CA TYR A 105 15.44 -9.22 0.28
C TYR A 105 13.92 -9.47 0.23
N SER A 106 13.32 -10.24 1.14
CA SER A 106 11.89 -10.54 1.19
C SER A 106 11.19 -9.66 2.23
N LEU A 107 10.13 -8.95 1.83
CA LEU A 107 9.31 -8.18 2.76
C LEU A 107 8.57 -9.11 3.74
N HIS A 108 8.09 -10.26 3.27
CA HIS A 108 7.42 -11.23 4.14
C HIS A 108 8.35 -11.73 5.26
N ALA A 109 9.58 -12.15 4.92
CA ALA A 109 10.56 -12.60 5.90
C ALA A 109 10.96 -11.47 6.87
N TYR A 110 11.02 -10.23 6.39
CA TYR A 110 11.25 -9.06 7.23
C TYR A 110 10.13 -8.83 8.24
N LEU A 111 8.87 -8.90 7.81
CA LEU A 111 7.73 -8.71 8.69
C LEU A 111 7.59 -9.81 9.75
N GLU A 112 7.93 -11.06 9.44
CA GLU A 112 7.95 -12.17 10.43
C GLU A 112 8.91 -11.89 11.59
N VAL A 113 10.03 -11.20 11.34
CA VAL A 113 11.01 -10.85 12.37
C VAL A 113 10.62 -9.56 13.10
N VAL A 114 10.07 -8.58 12.40
CA VAL A 114 9.63 -7.30 13.01
C VAL A 114 8.40 -7.51 13.90
N PHE A 115 7.48 -8.40 13.50
CA PHE A 115 6.24 -8.68 14.20
C PHE A 115 6.12 -10.18 14.53
N PRO A 116 6.92 -10.70 15.49
CA PRO A 116 7.02 -12.13 15.76
C PRO A 116 5.77 -12.76 16.41
N GLN A 117 4.75 -11.98 16.78
CA GLN A 117 3.58 -12.44 17.54
C GLN A 117 2.25 -12.45 16.75
N SER A 118 2.23 -12.01 15.49
CA SER A 118 0.97 -11.86 14.73
C SER A 118 0.48 -13.14 14.04
N THR A 119 1.14 -14.28 14.22
CA THR A 119 0.79 -15.56 13.54
C THR A 119 -0.05 -16.52 14.38
N ASN A 120 -0.46 -16.14 15.60
CA ASN A 120 -1.24 -17.00 16.50
C ASN A 120 -2.74 -16.70 16.56
N GLU A 121 -3.29 -16.03 15.55
CA GLU A 121 -4.75 -15.92 15.38
C GLU A 121 -5.20 -16.68 14.12
N ASN A 122 -4.96 -17.99 14.10
CA ASN A 122 -5.91 -18.89 13.47
C ASN A 122 -7.15 -18.91 14.37
N ILE A 123 -8.00 -17.91 14.20
CA ILE A 123 -9.37 -17.90 14.70
C ILE A 123 -10.02 -19.17 14.15
N CYS A 124 -10.25 -20.10 15.07
CA CYS A 124 -11.17 -21.20 14.94
C CYS A 124 -12.46 -20.66 14.31
N THR A 125 -12.68 -20.88 13.02
CA THR A 125 -14.01 -20.78 12.43
C THR A 125 -14.80 -21.93 13.03
N ARG A 126 -15.52 -21.61 14.11
CA ARG A 126 -16.59 -22.43 14.68
C ARG A 126 -17.49 -22.91 13.55
N ASP A 127 -17.67 -24.22 13.51
CA ASP A 127 -18.81 -24.86 12.88
C ASP A 127 -20.10 -24.14 13.30
N ASN A 128 -20.94 -23.87 12.31
CA ASN A 128 -22.40 -23.82 12.40
C ASN A 128 -22.97 -24.12 11.01
#